data_AF-A0A2E7K2N1-F1
#
_entry.id   AF-A0A2E7K2N1-F1
#
_cell.length_a   1.000
_cell.length_b   1.000
_cell.length_c   1.000
_cell.angle_alpha   90.00
_cell.angle_beta   90.00
_cell.angle_gamma   90.00
#
_symmetry.space_group_name_H-M   'P 1'
#
loop_
_entity.id
_entity.type
_entity.pdbx_description
1 polymer ?
#
loop_
_entity_poly.entity_id
_entity_poly.type
_entity_poly.pdbx_seq_one_letter_code
_entity_poly.pdbx_strand_id
1 'polypeptide(L)'
;KYFKSVPNSKLSDYVSAFRTHLLHSFSNAMAYYTDQTVIFEPPPDFEGKSALTVKALISAKGEPDIEVAFKVRKSNKDDTWKAYDLVAQGVSLINTKRSEFQPILRQEGIDKVIELMQKHN
;
A
#
# COMPACT_ATOMS: atom_id res chain seq x y z
N LYS A 1 5.91 10.55 12.68
CA LYS A 1 6.53 11.83 13.07
C LYS A 1 5.64 13.02 12.71
N TYR A 2 5.33 13.24 11.42
CA TYR A 2 4.60 14.43 10.96
C TYR A 2 3.06 14.40 11.16
N PHE A 3 2.46 13.22 11.34
CA PHE A 3 1.00 13.08 11.47
C PHE A 3 0.39 13.96 12.58
N LYS A 4 1.09 14.14 13.71
CA LYS A 4 0.59 14.94 14.84
C LYS A 4 0.75 16.45 14.66
N SER A 5 1.60 16.90 13.73
CA SER A 5 1.94 18.31 13.52
C SER A 5 1.25 18.95 12.32
N VAL A 6 0.48 18.16 11.56
CA VAL A 6 -0.20 18.61 10.34
C VAL A 6 -1.66 18.92 10.68
N PRO A 7 -2.23 20.04 10.19
CA PRO A 7 -3.65 20.35 10.36
C PRO A 7 -4.57 19.25 9.80
N ASN A 8 -5.71 19.00 10.46
CA ASN A 8 -6.65 17.96 10.02
C ASN A 8 -7.14 18.13 8.57
N SER A 9 -7.31 19.37 8.10
CA SER A 9 -7.67 19.65 6.71
C SER A 9 -6.62 19.13 5.73
N LYS A 10 -5.33 19.42 5.98
CA LYS A 10 -4.21 18.92 5.17
C LYS A 10 -4.04 17.41 5.23
N LEU A 11 -4.37 16.78 6.36
CA LEU A 11 -4.42 15.31 6.45
C LEU A 11 -5.52 14.74 5.54
N SER A 12 -6.69 15.37 5.49
CA SER A 12 -7.77 14.96 4.58
C SER A 12 -7.36 15.10 3.11
N ASP A 13 -6.75 16.24 2.75
CA ASP A 13 -6.26 16.49 1.38
C ASP A 13 -5.19 15.46 0.99
N TYR A 14 -4.26 15.19 1.90
CA TYR A 14 -3.25 14.14 1.71
C TYR A 14 -3.87 12.77 1.51
N VAL A 15 -4.83 12.36 2.35
CA VAL A 15 -5.50 11.04 2.22
C VAL A 15 -6.24 10.94 0.89
N SER A 16 -6.91 12.01 0.46
CA SER A 16 -7.61 12.06 -0.83
C SER A 16 -6.63 11.91 -2.00
N ALA A 17 -5.58 12.74 -2.05
CA ALA A 17 -4.57 12.70 -3.09
C ALA A 17 -3.82 11.36 -3.12
N PHE A 18 -3.47 10.82 -1.95
CA PHE A 18 -2.81 9.53 -1.83
C PHE A 18 -3.69 8.38 -2.32
N ARG A 19 -5.00 8.41 -2.03
CA ARG A 19 -5.95 7.39 -2.53
C ARG A 19 -6.01 7.39 -4.05
N THR A 20 -6.10 8.57 -4.68
CA THR A 20 -6.11 8.68 -6.14
C THR A 20 -4.80 8.21 -6.75
N HIS A 21 -3.67 8.62 -6.16
CA HIS A 21 -2.34 8.21 -6.62
C HIS A 21 -2.12 6.69 -6.53
N LEU A 22 -2.59 6.06 -5.45
CA LEU A 22 -2.60 4.60 -5.32
C LEU A 22 -3.47 3.96 -6.40
N LEU A 23 -4.70 4.46 -6.60
CA LEU A 23 -5.60 3.91 -7.62
C LEU A 23 -4.95 3.94 -9.01
N HIS A 24 -4.35 5.07 -9.40
CA HIS A 24 -3.66 5.18 -10.68
C HIS A 24 -2.47 4.22 -10.79
N SER A 25 -1.63 4.17 -9.75
CA SER A 25 -0.46 3.26 -9.71
C SER A 25 -0.88 1.79 -9.82
N PHE A 26 -1.95 1.39 -9.13
CA PHE A 26 -2.47 0.03 -9.18
C PHE A 26 -3.18 -0.27 -10.50
N SER A 27 -3.92 0.67 -11.08
CA SER A 27 -4.52 0.49 -12.43
C SER A 27 -3.45 0.23 -13.48
N ASN A 28 -2.32 0.95 -13.42
CA ASN A 28 -1.19 0.73 -14.31
C ASN A 28 -0.55 -0.65 -14.09
N ALA A 29 -0.36 -1.07 -12.83
CA ALA A 29 0.13 -2.41 -12.52
C ALA A 29 -0.84 -3.51 -13.01
N MET A 30 -2.15 -3.31 -12.86
CA MET A 30 -3.18 -4.24 -13.31
C MET A 30 -3.28 -4.33 -14.83
N ALA A 31 -2.86 -3.29 -15.58
CA ALA A 31 -2.79 -3.36 -17.04
C ALA A 31 -1.75 -4.38 -17.54
N TYR A 32 -0.73 -4.71 -16.73
CA TYR A 32 0.22 -5.78 -17.02
C TYR A 32 -0.30 -7.16 -16.60
N TYR A 33 -1.43 -7.22 -15.89
CA TYR A 33 -2.08 -8.47 -15.54
C TYR A 33 -2.91 -8.96 -16.73
N THR A 34 -2.47 -10.05 -17.36
CA THR A 34 -3.16 -10.73 -18.45
C THR A 34 -3.67 -12.08 -17.95
N ASP A 35 -2.79 -13.08 -17.93
CA ASP A 35 -3.12 -14.49 -17.65
C ASP A 35 -2.36 -15.04 -16.43
N GLN A 36 -1.86 -14.16 -15.57
CA GLN A 36 -1.22 -14.61 -14.33
C GLN A 36 -2.25 -15.29 -13.41
N THR A 37 -1.77 -16.21 -12.58
CA THR A 37 -2.56 -16.89 -11.54
C THR A 37 -2.06 -16.46 -10.17
N VAL A 38 -2.98 -16.17 -9.24
CA VAL A 38 -2.65 -15.87 -7.85
C VAL A 38 -2.85 -17.13 -7.00
N ILE A 39 -1.77 -17.61 -6.38
CA ILE A 39 -1.75 -18.79 -5.53
C ILE A 39 -1.52 -18.34 -4.09
N PHE A 40 -2.55 -18.40 -3.25
CA PHE A 40 -2.43 -18.06 -1.83
C PHE A 40 -1.80 -19.20 -1.04
N GLU A 41 -0.92 -18.85 -0.11
CA GLU A 41 -0.49 -19.80 0.92
C GLU A 41 -1.66 -20.12 1.87
N PRO A 42 -1.65 -21.30 2.52
CA PRO A 42 -2.62 -21.61 3.55
C PRO A 42 -2.70 -20.49 4.59
N PRO A 43 -3.91 -20.09 5.02
CA PRO A 43 -4.06 -19.02 5.97
C PRO A 43 -3.35 -19.40 7.28
N PRO A 44 -2.56 -18.49 7.88
CA PRO A 44 -2.03 -18.73 9.21
C PRO A 44 -3.20 -18.79 10.21
N ASP A 45 -3.00 -19.49 11.33
CA ASP A 45 -3.92 -19.37 12.47
C ASP A 45 -4.10 -17.89 12.83
N PHE A 46 -5.34 -17.44 12.94
CA PHE A 46 -5.73 -16.06 13.13
C PHE A 46 -6.56 -15.84 14.42
N GLU A 47 -6.79 -16.89 15.21
CA GLU A 47 -7.52 -16.78 16.46
C GLU A 47 -6.78 -15.84 17.43
N GLY A 48 -7.52 -14.88 18.01
CA GLY A 48 -6.95 -13.86 18.89
C GLY A 48 -6.01 -12.83 18.24
N LYS A 49 -5.77 -12.90 16.92
CA LYS A 49 -4.84 -11.97 16.24
C LYS A 49 -5.54 -10.70 15.75
N SER A 50 -4.86 -9.57 15.89
CA SER A 50 -5.28 -8.26 15.36
C SER A 50 -4.52 -7.85 14.09
N ALA A 51 -3.46 -8.58 13.75
CA ALA A 51 -2.66 -8.41 12.53
C ALA A 51 -2.12 -9.76 12.06
N LEU A 52 -2.04 -9.96 10.75
CA LEU A 52 -1.45 -11.15 10.13
C LEU A 52 -0.88 -10.80 8.75
N THR A 53 -0.10 -11.73 8.20
CA THR A 53 0.46 -11.64 6.85
C THR A 53 -0.11 -12.76 6.01
N VAL A 54 -0.76 -12.41 4.90
CA VAL A 54 -1.27 -13.37 3.90
C VAL A 54 -0.29 -13.36 2.74
N LYS A 55 0.35 -14.50 2.48
CA LYS A 55 1.31 -14.64 1.39
C LYS A 55 0.62 -15.22 0.16
N ALA A 56 1.09 -14.83 -1.02
CA ALA A 56 0.68 -15.40 -2.28
C ALA A 56 1.83 -15.35 -3.29
N LEU A 57 1.73 -16.17 -4.32
CA LEU A 57 2.57 -16.15 -5.51
C LEU A 57 1.72 -15.69 -6.69
N ILE A 58 2.23 -14.73 -7.47
CA ILE A 58 1.68 -14.41 -8.79
C ILE A 58 2.53 -15.15 -9.81
N SER A 59 1.93 -16.11 -10.50
CA SER A 59 2.63 -17.01 -11.43
C SER A 59 2.16 -16.81 -12.86
N ALA A 60 3.08 -16.77 -13.81
CA ALA A 60 2.81 -16.69 -15.24
C ALA A 60 3.64 -17.73 -16.01
N LYS A 61 3.08 -18.29 -17.09
CA LYS A 61 3.80 -19.29 -17.88
C LYS A 61 5.04 -18.67 -18.53
N GLY A 62 6.21 -19.17 -18.15
CA GLY A 62 7.50 -18.75 -18.74
C GLY A 62 8.11 -17.50 -18.09
N GLU A 63 7.50 -16.97 -17.02
CA GLU A 63 8.06 -15.88 -16.21
C GLU A 63 8.38 -16.39 -14.80
N PRO A 64 9.35 -15.77 -14.09
CA PRO A 64 9.56 -16.05 -12.67
C PRO A 64 8.35 -15.68 -11.83
N ASP A 65 8.04 -16.50 -10.82
CA ASP A 65 6.99 -16.20 -9.86
C ASP A 65 7.29 -14.91 -9.07
N ILE A 66 6.24 -14.14 -8.81
CA ILE A 66 6.33 -12.93 -8.00
C ILE A 66 5.79 -13.24 -6.60
N GLU A 67 6.67 -13.19 -5.61
CA GLU A 67 6.28 -13.31 -4.21
C GLU A 67 5.60 -12.03 -3.74
N VAL A 68 4.38 -12.16 -3.23
CA VAL A 68 3.63 -11.07 -2.62
C VAL A 68 3.15 -11.43 -1.22
N ALA A 69 3.15 -10.46 -0.32
CA ALA A 69 2.61 -10.62 1.02
C ALA A 69 1.75 -9.41 1.40
N PHE A 70 0.48 -9.66 1.68
CA PHE A 70 -0.47 -8.68 2.18
C PHE A 70 -0.39 -8.63 3.70
N LYS A 71 0.02 -7.48 4.24
CA LYS A 71 -0.13 -7.25 5.68
C LYS A 71 -1.52 -6.74 5.93
N VAL A 72 -2.27 -7.48 6.73
CA VAL A 72 -3.66 -7.18 7.06
C VAL A 72 -3.79 -6.94 8.56
N ARG A 73 -4.77 -6.12 8.93
CA ARG A 73 -5.13 -5.85 10.33
C ARG A 73 -6.64 -5.88 10.50
N LYS A 74 -7.08 -6.32 11.67
CA LYS A 74 -8.47 -6.29 12.05
C LYS A 74 -8.87 -4.85 12.38
N SER A 75 -9.97 -4.39 11.81
CA SER A 75 -10.48 -3.05 12.02
C SER A 75 -11.34 -3.01 13.28
N ASN A 76 -10.96 -2.18 14.26
CA ASN A 76 -11.72 -2.02 15.51
C ASN A 76 -13.12 -1.42 15.34
N LYS A 77 -13.46 -0.93 14.15
CA LYS A 77 -14.75 -0.27 13.88
C LYS A 77 -15.84 -1.25 13.47
N ASP A 78 -15.48 -2.23 12.67
CA ASP A 78 -16.41 -3.11 11.94
C ASP A 78 -15.96 -4.58 11.99
N ASP A 79 -14.93 -4.90 12.78
CA ASP A 79 -14.37 -6.24 12.97
C ASP A 79 -13.89 -6.95 11.68
N THR A 80 -13.69 -6.19 10.59
CA THR A 80 -13.25 -6.71 9.30
C THR A 80 -11.73 -6.65 9.13
N TRP A 81 -11.16 -7.63 8.43
CA TRP A 81 -9.76 -7.60 8.02
C TRP A 81 -9.54 -6.65 6.85
N LYS A 82 -8.56 -5.74 6.98
CA LYS A 82 -8.19 -4.78 5.93
C LYS A 82 -6.69 -4.86 5.67
N ALA A 83 -6.33 -4.97 4.40
CA ALA A 83 -4.95 -4.81 3.97
C ALA A 83 -4.48 -3.38 4.25
N TYR A 84 -3.28 -3.24 4.79
CA TYR A 84 -2.65 -1.94 5.00
C TYR A 84 -1.30 -1.83 4.30
N ASP A 85 -0.64 -2.94 3.97
CA ASP A 85 0.62 -2.92 3.22
C ASP A 85 0.66 -4.09 2.23
N LEU A 86 1.34 -3.88 1.11
CA LEU A 86 1.71 -4.90 0.14
C LEU A 86 3.22 -4.98 0.12
N VAL A 87 3.76 -6.17 0.36
CA VAL A 87 5.18 -6.47 0.21
C VAL A 87 5.33 -7.29 -1.07
N ALA A 88 6.03 -6.76 -2.06
CA ALA A 88 6.33 -7.50 -3.29
C ALA A 88 7.84 -7.72 -3.35
N GLN A 89 8.28 -8.96 -3.54
CA GLN A 89 9.71 -9.32 -3.60
C GLN A 89 10.51 -8.75 -2.40
N GLY A 90 9.92 -8.84 -1.20
CA GLY A 90 10.51 -8.31 0.04
C GLY A 90 10.41 -6.79 0.24
N VAL A 91 9.91 -6.04 -0.75
CA VAL A 91 9.81 -4.57 -0.70
C VAL A 91 8.40 -4.12 -0.28
N SER A 92 8.30 -3.44 0.86
CA SER A 92 7.05 -2.87 1.37
C SER A 92 6.67 -1.59 0.63
N LEU A 93 5.45 -1.54 0.09
CA LEU A 93 4.92 -0.37 -0.60
C LEU A 93 4.84 0.84 0.33
N ILE A 94 4.38 0.67 1.58
CA ILE A 94 4.37 1.76 2.56
C ILE A 94 5.79 2.30 2.80
N ASN A 95 6.78 1.42 2.98
CA ASN A 95 8.14 1.84 3.27
C ASN A 95 8.77 2.56 2.08
N THR A 96 8.51 2.09 0.86
CA THR A 96 8.92 2.76 -0.38
C THR A 96 8.34 4.17 -0.45
N LYS A 97 7.02 4.32 -0.33
CA LYS A 97 6.36 5.65 -0.39
C LYS A 97 6.78 6.58 0.74
N ARG A 98 7.01 6.03 1.95
CA ARG A 98 7.58 6.80 3.05
C ARG A 98 8.96 7.33 2.67
N SER A 99 9.83 6.49 2.13
CA SER A 99 11.20 6.87 1.78
C SER A 99 11.25 7.89 0.64
N GLU A 100 10.35 7.74 -0.35
CA GLU A 100 10.15 8.67 -1.47
C GLU A 100 9.76 10.07 -0.98
N PHE A 101 8.75 10.17 -0.10
CA PHE A 101 8.22 11.47 0.33
C PHE A 101 8.89 12.07 1.55
N GLN A 102 9.65 11.30 2.35
CA GLN A 102 10.26 11.83 3.58
C GLN A 102 11.20 13.02 3.35
N PRO A 103 12.08 13.04 2.33
CA PRO A 103 12.92 14.20 2.05
C PRO A 103 12.10 15.45 1.71
N ILE A 104 11.09 15.28 0.85
CA ILE A 104 10.21 16.36 0.38
C ILE A 104 9.39 16.91 1.55
N LEU A 105 8.80 16.03 2.35
CA LEU A 105 8.05 16.41 3.54
C LEU A 105 8.90 17.18 4.56
N ARG A 106 10.20 16.89 4.65
CA ARG A 106 11.14 17.61 5.52
C ARG A 106 11.51 18.99 4.99
N GLN A 107 11.71 19.12 3.68
CA GLN A 107 12.26 20.32 3.05
C GLN A 107 11.16 21.30 2.61
N GLU A 108 10.08 20.78 2.05
CA GLU A 108 9.04 21.56 1.35
C GLU A 108 7.65 21.42 2.02
N GLY A 109 7.52 20.54 3.01
CA GLY A 109 6.29 20.37 3.78
C GLY A 109 5.23 19.51 3.07
N ILE A 110 4.08 19.35 3.72
CA ILE A 110 3.03 18.43 3.25
C ILE A 110 2.34 18.91 1.97
N ASP A 111 2.22 20.22 1.78
CA ASP A 111 1.58 20.80 0.61
C ASP A 111 2.29 20.38 -0.68
N LYS A 112 3.62 20.34 -0.66
CA LYS A 112 4.39 19.86 -1.80
C LYS A 112 4.15 18.39 -2.11
N VAL A 113 4.08 17.56 -1.07
CA VAL A 113 3.80 16.12 -1.23
C VAL A 113 2.41 15.91 -1.84
N ILE A 114 1.42 16.68 -1.39
CA ILE A 114 0.06 16.67 -1.96
C ILE A 114 0.08 17.07 -3.44
N GLU A 115 0.76 18.17 -3.77
CA GLU A 115 0.90 18.66 -5.15
C GLU A 115 1.50 17.59 -6.06
N LEU A 116 2.57 16.91 -5.62
CA LEU A 116 3.22 15.85 -6.39
C LEU A 116 2.30 14.66 -6.63
N MET A 117 1.57 14.20 -5.61
CA MET A 117 0.61 13.12 -5.78
C MET A 117 -0.52 13.50 -6.73
N GLN A 118 -0.95 14.77 -6.74
CA GLN A 118 -1.97 15.26 -7.65
C GLN A 118 -1.49 15.36 -9.11
N LYS A 119 -0.21 15.74 -9.33
CA LYS A 119 0.39 15.85 -10.67
C LYS A 119 0.69 14.50 -11.33
N HIS A 120 0.92 13.46 -10.55
CA HIS A 120 1.20 12.11 -11.03
C HIS A 120 -0.03 11.20 -11.08
N ASN A 121 -1.23 11.80 -11.07
CA ASN A 121 -2.50 11.13 -11.35
C ASN A 121 -2.83 11.17 -12.85
#